data_AF-A0A2H1IBQ4-F1
#
_entry.id   AF-A0A2H1IBQ4-F1
#
_cell.length_a   1.000
_cell.length_b   1.000
_cell.length_c   1.000
_cell.angle_alpha   90.00
_cell.angle_beta   90.00
_cell.angle_gamma   90.00
#
_symmetry.space_group_name_H-M   'P 1'
#
loop_
_entity.id
_entity.type
_entity.pdbx_description
1 polymer ?
#
loop_
_entity_poly.entity_id
_entity_poly.type
_entity_poly.pdbx_seq_one_letter_code
_entity_poly.pdbx_strand_id
1 'polypeptide(L)'
;MESQRTPNIRAVSARINSFHSSIYFSQTVGAVYAKQGLEPGVEGNMAARSAPLGRVNPGVVSAAYYNYSPNFVAEMLPRLWDTVTPEQMVRARFDAVSAFMAELFGDRDDIALLTEAATQLSEALAPVLAAMDFAGRTLSAATADVIGAHEPSTAFEALWDVATVAREFRGDGHVASLVTAGVPGIDALMLDVATGAGFRPRAAQKTRGYTDEEWQTAPSSPRRGLSPWRPTIAALTCPSSPRRDVSSRSRSSSSPTAP
;
A
#
# COMPACT_ATOMS: atom_id res chain seq x y z
N MET A 1 -7.16 -2.04 -33.27
CA MET A 1 -6.03 -2.01 -32.33
C MET A 1 -6.62 -1.86 -30.95
N GLU A 2 -6.81 -2.95 -30.22
CA GLU A 2 -7.30 -2.88 -28.84
C GLU A 2 -6.36 -1.97 -28.03
N SER A 3 -6.94 -1.02 -27.30
CA SER A 3 -6.19 -0.03 -26.55
C SER A 3 -5.38 -0.72 -25.46
N GLN A 4 -4.09 -0.95 -25.72
CA GLN A 4 -3.11 -1.46 -24.75
C GLN A 4 -2.91 -0.52 -23.56
N ARG A 5 -3.55 0.66 -23.57
CA ARG A 5 -3.45 1.69 -22.53
C ARG A 5 -3.81 1.15 -21.14
N THR A 6 -4.97 0.53 -20.98
CA THR A 6 -5.43 0.05 -19.67
C THR A 6 -4.55 -1.10 -19.13
N PRO A 7 -4.22 -2.15 -19.92
CA PRO A 7 -3.23 -3.15 -19.52
C PRO A 7 -1.89 -2.54 -19.11
N ASN A 8 -1.36 -1.59 -19.89
CA ASN A 8 -0.06 -0.96 -19.60
C ASN A 8 -0.09 -0.15 -18.30
N ILE A 9 -1.14 0.65 -18.07
CA ILE A 9 -1.30 1.40 -16.81
C ILE A 9 -1.30 0.45 -15.61
N ARG A 10 -1.99 -0.70 -15.71
CA ARG A 10 -2.04 -1.69 -14.63
C ARG A 10 -0.68 -2.34 -14.40
N ALA A 11 0.01 -2.72 -15.47
CA ALA A 11 1.32 -3.32 -15.38
C ALA A 11 2.31 -2.36 -14.70
N VAL A 12 2.39 -1.10 -15.17
CA VAL A 12 3.26 -0.08 -14.59
C VAL A 12 2.90 0.21 -13.14
N SER A 13 1.61 0.42 -12.83
CA SER A 13 1.15 0.66 -11.46
C SER A 13 1.51 -0.49 -10.51
N ALA A 14 1.35 -1.74 -10.96
CA ALA A 14 1.70 -2.90 -10.15
C ALA A 14 3.21 -2.97 -9.86
N ARG A 15 4.06 -2.70 -10.87
CA ARG A 15 5.52 -2.73 -10.72
C ARG A 15 6.03 -1.64 -9.79
N ILE A 16 5.53 -0.40 -9.96
CA ILE A 16 5.86 0.73 -9.08
C ILE A 16 5.40 0.43 -7.65
N ASN A 17 4.19 -0.11 -7.49
CA ASN A 17 3.69 -0.48 -6.17
C ASN A 17 4.53 -1.59 -5.52
N SER A 18 5.05 -2.57 -6.27
CA SER A 18 5.96 -3.59 -5.72
C SER A 18 7.23 -2.97 -5.15
N PHE A 19 7.89 -2.08 -5.91
CA PHE A 19 9.04 -1.32 -5.44
C PHE A 19 8.70 -0.54 -4.16
N HIS A 20 7.64 0.26 -4.21
CA HIS A 20 7.22 1.13 -3.12
C HIS A 20 6.84 0.38 -1.83
N SER A 21 6.09 -0.72 -1.98
CA SER A 21 5.50 -1.44 -0.85
C SER A 21 6.49 -2.26 -0.03
N SER A 22 7.68 -2.52 -0.56
CA SER A 22 8.72 -3.32 0.09
C SER A 22 9.15 -2.76 1.46
N ILE A 23 9.05 -1.45 1.64
CA ILE A 23 9.44 -0.74 2.86
C ILE A 23 8.52 -1.03 4.07
N TYR A 24 7.24 -1.35 3.85
CA TYR A 24 6.24 -1.36 4.93
C TYR A 24 6.41 -2.49 5.95
N PHE A 25 7.16 -3.53 5.60
CA PHE A 25 7.43 -4.68 6.46
C PHE A 25 8.92 -4.81 6.80
N SER A 26 9.73 -3.79 6.45
CA SER A 26 11.16 -3.78 6.69
C SER A 26 11.48 -3.60 8.18
N GLN A 27 12.44 -4.38 8.67
CA GLN A 27 12.99 -4.23 10.01
C GLN A 27 13.79 -2.93 10.14
N THR A 28 14.51 -2.53 9.08
CA THR A 28 15.26 -1.27 8.97
C THR A 28 14.36 -0.08 9.27
N VAL A 29 13.19 -0.05 8.64
CA VAL A 29 12.19 1.02 8.78
C VAL A 29 11.58 0.98 10.17
N GLY A 30 11.24 -0.22 10.65
CA GLY A 30 10.77 -0.42 12.01
C GLY A 30 11.76 0.12 13.05
N ALA A 31 13.06 -0.12 12.87
CA ALA A 31 14.11 0.36 13.76
C ALA A 31 14.25 1.89 13.73
N VAL A 32 14.04 2.54 12.58
CA VAL A 32 14.01 4.01 12.50
C VAL A 32 12.82 4.58 13.26
N TYR A 33 11.63 3.98 13.11
CA TYR A 33 10.44 4.44 13.84
C TYR A 33 10.53 4.16 15.35
N ALA A 34 11.17 3.07 15.75
CA ALA A 34 11.44 2.78 17.15
C ALA A 34 12.28 3.86 17.85
N LYS A 35 13.21 4.52 17.12
CA LYS A 35 13.97 5.66 17.65
C LYS A 35 13.10 6.88 17.96
N GLN A 36 11.90 6.97 17.36
CA GLN A 36 10.90 7.99 17.67
C GLN A 36 9.98 7.58 18.84
N GLY A 37 10.26 6.46 19.50
CA GLY A 37 9.46 5.96 20.63
C GLY A 37 8.19 5.20 20.22
N LEU A 38 8.08 4.79 18.95
CA LEU A 38 6.92 4.06 18.44
C LEU A 38 7.21 2.57 18.29
N GLU A 39 6.20 1.73 18.55
CA GLU A 39 6.33 0.31 18.24
C GLU A 39 6.41 0.09 16.71
N PRO A 40 7.34 -0.77 16.24
CA PRO A 40 7.41 -1.16 14.83
C PRO A 40 6.09 -1.77 14.33
N GLY A 41 5.78 -1.56 13.06
CA GLY A 41 4.56 -2.10 12.45
C GLY A 41 3.43 -1.09 12.44
N VAL A 42 2.28 -1.41 13.06
CA VAL A 42 1.04 -0.64 12.89
C VAL A 42 1.16 0.79 13.43
N GLU A 43 1.74 0.98 14.62
CA GLU A 43 1.90 2.29 15.24
C GLU A 43 2.82 3.19 14.39
N GLY A 44 4.05 2.74 14.11
CA GLY A 44 4.98 3.47 13.24
C GLY A 44 4.43 3.73 11.84
N ASN A 45 3.71 2.77 11.23
CA ASN A 45 3.11 2.96 9.91
C ASN A 45 1.97 3.98 9.93
N MET A 46 1.09 3.94 10.93
CA MET A 46 0.00 4.89 11.08
C MET A 46 0.55 6.30 11.32
N ALA A 47 1.55 6.45 12.19
CA ALA A 47 2.22 7.73 12.39
C ALA A 47 2.85 8.25 11.09
N ALA A 48 3.70 7.45 10.43
CA ALA A 48 4.40 7.84 9.20
C ALA A 48 3.47 8.25 8.06
N ARG A 49 2.35 7.54 7.89
CA ARG A 49 1.39 7.83 6.81
C ARG A 49 0.41 8.93 7.17
N SER A 50 0.11 9.18 8.44
CA SER A 50 -0.77 10.27 8.88
C SER A 50 -0.04 11.59 9.06
N ALA A 51 1.28 11.56 9.28
CA ALA A 51 2.09 12.75 9.51
C ALA A 51 1.92 13.86 8.45
N PRO A 52 1.75 13.58 7.14
CA PRO A 52 1.49 14.63 6.16
C PRO A 52 0.20 15.42 6.40
N LEU A 53 -0.80 14.83 7.05
CA LEU A 53 -2.05 15.52 7.41
C LEU A 53 -1.85 16.51 8.58
N GLY A 54 -0.70 16.47 9.26
CA GLY A 54 -0.45 17.23 10.48
C GLY A 54 -1.16 16.67 11.70
N ARG A 55 -1.23 17.47 12.78
CA ARG A 55 -1.87 17.08 14.04
C ARG A 55 -3.39 17.27 13.96
N VAL A 56 -4.05 16.39 13.23
CA VAL A 56 -5.51 16.37 13.07
C VAL A 56 -6.19 15.49 14.12
N ASN A 57 -7.50 15.65 14.27
CA ASN A 57 -8.30 14.78 15.13
C ASN A 57 -8.42 13.36 14.51
N PRO A 58 -8.73 12.33 15.32
CA PRO A 58 -8.85 10.96 14.82
C PRO A 58 -9.88 10.77 13.72
N GLY A 59 -10.96 11.56 13.71
CA GLY A 59 -11.99 11.48 12.67
C GLY A 59 -11.46 11.73 11.26
N VAL A 60 -10.51 12.64 11.08
CA VAL A 60 -9.88 12.91 9.77
C VAL A 60 -9.07 11.70 9.31
N VAL A 61 -8.27 11.11 10.20
CA VAL A 61 -7.47 9.92 9.88
C VAL A 61 -8.38 8.73 9.60
N SER A 62 -9.39 8.47 10.43
CA SER A 62 -10.36 7.39 10.21
C SER A 62 -11.07 7.50 8.84
N ALA A 63 -11.42 8.72 8.42
CA ALA A 63 -12.05 8.95 7.12
C ALA A 63 -11.09 8.63 5.96
N ALA A 64 -9.83 9.05 6.05
CA ALA A 64 -8.81 8.74 5.05
C ALA A 64 -8.41 7.25 5.07
N TYR A 65 -8.45 6.62 6.25
CA TYR A 65 -8.03 5.25 6.50
C TYR A 65 -9.26 4.35 6.49
N TYR A 66 -10.03 4.46 5.41
CA TYR A 66 -11.41 3.99 5.27
C TYR A 66 -11.72 2.58 5.80
N ASN A 67 -10.74 1.69 5.76
CA ASN A 67 -10.87 0.30 6.17
C ASN A 67 -10.29 -0.03 7.56
N TYR A 68 -9.86 0.96 8.35
CA TYR A 68 -9.52 0.81 9.76
C TYR A 68 -10.77 0.98 10.63
N SER A 69 -10.79 0.30 11.78
CA SER A 69 -11.80 0.57 12.81
C SER A 69 -11.65 2.03 13.32
N PRO A 70 -12.73 2.83 13.30
CA PRO A 70 -12.68 4.19 13.83
C PRO A 70 -12.29 4.25 15.31
N ASN A 71 -12.70 3.27 16.12
CA ASN A 71 -12.35 3.18 17.54
C ASN A 71 -10.84 2.95 17.71
N PHE A 72 -10.28 2.04 16.91
CA PHE A 72 -8.85 1.76 16.94
C PHE A 72 -8.01 2.99 16.60
N VAL A 73 -8.42 3.78 15.60
CA VAL A 73 -7.74 5.05 15.26
C VAL A 73 -7.94 6.09 16.38
N ALA A 74 -9.13 6.17 16.98
CA ALA A 74 -9.42 7.10 18.07
C ALA A 74 -8.58 6.84 19.33
N GLU A 75 -8.27 5.58 19.63
CA GLU A 75 -7.41 5.18 20.74
C GLU A 75 -5.91 5.33 20.43
N MET A 76 -5.51 5.05 19.19
CA MET A 76 -4.10 5.03 18.80
C MET A 76 -3.57 6.43 18.49
N LEU A 77 -4.27 7.19 17.64
CA LEU A 77 -3.72 8.41 17.06
C LEU A 77 -3.31 9.48 18.10
N PRO A 78 -4.11 9.76 19.16
CA PRO A 78 -3.71 10.73 20.18
C PRO A 78 -2.40 10.33 20.87
N ARG A 79 -2.26 9.04 21.23
CA ARG A 79 -1.04 8.52 21.87
C ARG A 79 0.19 8.67 20.98
N LEU A 80 0.05 8.44 19.67
CA LEU A 80 1.16 8.65 18.72
C LEU A 80 1.64 10.10 18.76
N TRP A 81 0.71 11.05 18.77
CA TRP A 81 1.03 12.49 18.77
C TRP A 81 1.45 13.06 20.12
N ASP A 82 1.27 12.33 21.20
CA ASP A 82 1.87 12.64 22.50
C ASP A 82 3.34 12.16 22.56
N THR A 83 3.72 11.19 21.72
CA THR A 83 5.09 10.65 21.64
C THR A 83 5.96 11.36 20.60
N VAL A 84 5.42 11.65 19.40
CA VAL A 84 6.15 12.24 18.27
C VAL A 84 5.32 13.31 17.56
N THR A 85 5.93 14.39 17.10
CA THR A 85 5.21 15.39 16.28
C THR A 85 5.09 14.93 14.83
N PRO A 86 4.07 15.39 14.08
CA PRO A 86 3.96 15.12 12.64
C PRO A 86 5.23 15.50 11.88
N GLU A 87 5.86 16.62 12.19
CA GLU A 87 7.07 17.12 11.51
C GLU A 87 8.30 16.25 11.82
N GLN A 88 8.40 15.74 13.04
CA GLN A 88 9.42 14.73 13.39
C GLN A 88 9.17 13.43 12.62
N MET A 89 7.91 13.01 12.53
CA MET A 89 7.54 11.76 11.87
C MET A 89 7.71 11.82 10.34
N VAL A 90 7.46 12.96 9.71
CA VAL A 90 7.78 13.21 8.30
C VAL A 90 9.28 13.02 8.05
N ARG A 91 10.14 13.67 8.87
CA ARG A 91 11.60 13.51 8.76
C ARG A 91 12.03 12.06 8.99
N ALA A 92 11.51 11.42 10.03
CA ALA A 92 11.80 10.02 10.32
C ALA A 92 11.38 9.08 9.19
N ARG A 93 10.32 9.42 8.43
CA ARG A 93 9.92 8.66 7.25
C ARG A 93 10.93 8.79 6.12
N PHE A 94 11.45 9.99 5.86
CA PHE A 94 12.52 10.17 4.86
C PHE A 94 13.81 9.46 5.29
N ASP A 95 14.22 9.59 6.56
CA ASP A 95 15.37 8.85 7.11
C ASP A 95 15.20 7.34 6.95
N ALA A 96 13.97 6.83 7.17
CA ALA A 96 13.66 5.41 7.01
C ALA A 96 13.73 4.96 5.55
N VAL A 97 13.31 5.80 4.60
CA VAL A 97 13.44 5.53 3.16
C VAL A 97 14.92 5.50 2.78
N SER A 98 15.71 6.51 3.16
CA SER A 98 17.15 6.54 2.86
C SER A 98 17.87 5.32 3.43
N ALA A 99 17.60 4.96 4.69
CA ALA A 99 18.19 3.77 5.32
C ALA A 99 17.80 2.48 4.59
N PHE A 100 16.52 2.35 4.20
CA PHE A 100 16.03 1.17 3.49
C PHE A 100 16.60 1.06 2.06
N MET A 101 16.71 2.17 1.33
CA MET A 101 17.30 2.17 -0.01
C MET A 101 18.80 1.89 0.03
N ALA A 102 19.52 2.42 1.02
CA ALA A 102 20.92 2.10 1.24
C ALA A 102 21.13 0.60 1.51
N GLU A 103 20.28 -0.01 2.35
CA GLU A 103 20.34 -1.46 2.61
C GLU A 103 20.04 -2.29 1.35
N LEU A 104 19.05 -1.88 0.55
CA LEU A 104 18.61 -2.66 -0.61
C LEU A 104 19.56 -2.54 -1.82
N PHE A 105 20.18 -1.39 -2.00
CA PHE A 105 20.91 -1.04 -3.23
C PHE A 105 22.38 -0.70 -3.03
N GLY A 106 22.83 -0.34 -1.82
CA GLY A 106 24.15 0.27 -1.57
C GLY A 106 25.35 -0.53 -2.07
N ASP A 107 25.31 -1.86 -1.93
CA ASP A 107 26.44 -2.75 -2.24
C ASP A 107 26.22 -3.59 -3.52
N ARG A 108 25.32 -3.15 -4.41
CA ARG A 108 25.00 -3.92 -5.63
C ARG A 108 25.99 -3.64 -6.77
N ASP A 109 26.51 -4.70 -7.38
CA ASP A 109 27.39 -4.59 -8.56
C ASP A 109 26.71 -3.91 -9.77
N ASP A 110 25.38 -4.03 -9.89
CA ASP A 110 24.56 -3.44 -10.95
C ASP A 110 23.94 -2.07 -10.58
N ILE A 111 24.44 -1.41 -9.53
CA ILE A 111 23.86 -0.16 -8.99
C ILE A 111 23.76 0.97 -10.02
N ALA A 112 24.72 1.07 -10.94
CA ALA A 112 24.71 2.09 -11.98
C ALA A 112 23.50 1.93 -12.92
N LEU A 113 23.22 0.69 -13.36
CA LEU A 113 22.07 0.37 -14.21
C LEU A 113 20.75 0.61 -13.47
N LEU A 114 20.67 0.23 -12.19
CA LEU A 114 19.48 0.44 -11.37
C LEU A 114 19.21 1.92 -11.11
N THR A 115 20.25 2.72 -10.92
CA THR A 115 20.17 4.18 -10.74
C THR A 115 19.65 4.85 -12.01
N GLU A 116 20.16 4.44 -13.18
CA GLU A 116 19.66 4.92 -14.48
C GLU A 116 18.18 4.57 -14.66
N ALA A 117 17.79 3.32 -14.39
CA ALA A 117 16.39 2.88 -14.49
C ALA A 117 15.47 3.67 -13.54
N ALA A 118 15.90 3.91 -12.30
CA ALA A 118 15.11 4.70 -11.34
C ALA A 118 14.96 6.16 -11.77
N THR A 119 16.00 6.74 -12.37
CA THR A 119 15.98 8.09 -12.93
C THR A 119 14.99 8.18 -14.08
N GLN A 120 15.10 7.28 -15.08
CA GLN A 120 14.20 7.25 -16.23
C GLN A 120 12.74 7.04 -15.83
N LEU A 121 12.48 6.19 -14.84
CA LEU A 121 11.12 5.98 -14.31
C LEU A 121 10.57 7.24 -13.63
N SER A 122 11.39 7.93 -12.84
CA SER A 122 10.99 9.17 -12.17
C SER A 122 10.66 10.27 -13.18
N GLU A 123 11.52 10.45 -14.20
CA GLU A 123 11.30 11.38 -15.31
C GLU A 123 10.03 11.05 -16.11
N ALA A 124 9.80 9.77 -16.41
CA ALA A 124 8.61 9.33 -17.14
C ALA A 124 7.31 9.55 -16.35
N LEU A 125 7.36 9.52 -15.01
CA LEU A 125 6.22 9.73 -14.13
C LEU A 125 5.99 11.19 -13.75
N ALA A 126 7.00 12.05 -13.85
CA ALA A 126 6.89 13.49 -13.58
C ALA A 126 5.70 14.17 -14.28
N PRO A 127 5.43 13.99 -15.60
CA PRO A 127 4.27 14.60 -16.24
C PRO A 127 2.93 14.02 -15.74
N VAL A 128 2.91 12.78 -15.26
CA VAL A 128 1.72 12.18 -14.67
C VAL A 128 1.40 12.86 -13.34
N LEU A 129 2.41 13.07 -12.49
CA LEU A 129 2.26 13.79 -11.23
C LEU A 129 1.81 15.24 -11.44
N ALA A 130 2.43 15.95 -12.38
CA ALA A 130 2.08 17.34 -12.69
C ALA A 130 0.63 17.49 -13.17
N ALA A 131 0.04 16.43 -13.75
CA ALA A 131 -1.34 16.38 -14.21
C ALA A 131 -2.33 15.82 -13.18
N MET A 132 -1.89 15.44 -11.97
CA MET A 132 -2.79 14.92 -10.94
C MET A 132 -3.69 16.01 -10.37
N ASP A 133 -5.00 15.76 -10.41
CA ASP A 133 -6.00 16.58 -9.73
C ASP A 133 -6.25 16.05 -8.31
N PHE A 134 -5.75 16.80 -7.33
CA PHE A 134 -5.86 16.47 -5.91
C PHE A 134 -7.19 16.90 -5.27
N ALA A 135 -8.12 17.51 -6.03
CA ALA A 135 -9.42 17.88 -5.51
C ALA A 135 -10.17 16.66 -4.92
N GLY A 136 -10.53 16.74 -3.64
CA GLY A 136 -11.17 15.63 -2.91
C GLY A 136 -10.25 14.45 -2.57
N ARG A 137 -8.93 14.58 -2.77
CA ARG A 137 -7.91 13.55 -2.47
C ARG A 137 -7.03 14.00 -1.32
N THR A 138 -7.63 14.10 -0.14
CA THR A 138 -7.03 14.74 1.03
C THR A 138 -5.69 14.13 1.43
N LEU A 139 -5.59 12.80 1.48
CA LEU A 139 -4.35 12.14 1.91
C LEU A 139 -3.26 12.30 0.84
N SER A 140 -3.63 12.16 -0.43
CA SER A 140 -2.71 12.36 -1.54
C SER A 140 -2.21 13.80 -1.64
N ALA A 141 -3.07 14.79 -1.45
CA ALA A 141 -2.71 16.20 -1.48
C ALA A 141 -1.69 16.53 -0.40
N ALA A 142 -2.01 16.18 0.85
CA ALA A 142 -1.13 16.41 1.99
C ALA A 142 0.22 15.69 1.84
N THR A 143 0.19 14.47 1.28
CA THR A 143 1.41 13.71 0.99
C THR A 143 2.26 14.37 -0.09
N ALA A 144 1.64 14.91 -1.14
CA ALA A 144 2.34 15.63 -2.21
C ALA A 144 3.01 16.91 -1.69
N ASP A 145 2.37 17.66 -0.80
CA ASP A 145 2.94 18.87 -0.20
C ASP A 145 4.23 18.56 0.58
N VAL A 146 4.20 17.53 1.42
CA VAL A 146 5.37 17.09 2.20
C VAL A 146 6.49 16.56 1.29
N ILE A 147 6.14 15.81 0.25
CA ILE A 147 7.11 15.28 -0.73
C ILE A 147 7.73 16.40 -1.57
N GLY A 148 6.97 17.45 -1.88
CA GLY A 148 7.51 18.63 -2.58
C GLY A 148 8.58 19.38 -1.81
N ALA A 149 8.69 19.16 -0.49
CA ALA A 149 9.75 19.68 0.36
C ALA A 149 10.87 18.66 0.66
N HIS A 150 10.78 17.44 0.12
CA HIS A 150 11.82 16.43 0.26
C HIS A 150 12.92 16.66 -0.77
N GLU A 151 14.17 16.59 -0.33
CA GLU A 151 15.36 16.69 -1.18
C GLU A 151 16.02 15.30 -1.25
N PRO A 152 15.59 14.43 -2.19
CA PRO A 152 16.06 13.05 -2.24
C PRO A 152 17.56 12.99 -2.57
N SER A 153 18.29 12.20 -1.80
CA SER A 153 19.75 12.03 -1.96
C SER A 153 20.12 11.02 -3.04
N THR A 154 19.17 10.17 -3.46
CA THR A 154 19.38 9.12 -4.46
C THR A 154 18.23 9.04 -5.47
N ALA A 155 18.50 8.47 -6.65
CA ALA A 155 17.45 8.22 -7.64
C ALA A 155 16.35 7.26 -7.13
N PHE A 156 16.69 6.38 -6.18
CA PHE A 156 15.71 5.46 -5.56
C PHE A 156 14.77 6.19 -4.60
N GLU A 157 15.27 7.16 -3.85
CA GLU A 157 14.44 8.03 -3.00
C GLU A 157 13.49 8.88 -3.85
N ALA A 158 14.01 9.51 -4.92
CA ALA A 158 13.18 10.27 -5.86
C ALA A 158 12.08 9.41 -6.50
N LEU A 159 12.41 8.18 -6.92
CA LEU A 159 11.40 7.25 -7.44
C LEU A 159 10.37 6.86 -6.37
N TRP A 160 10.81 6.68 -5.12
CA TRP A 160 9.93 6.31 -4.02
C TRP A 160 8.95 7.44 -3.66
N ASP A 161 9.39 8.69 -3.72
CA ASP A 161 8.52 9.86 -3.54
C ASP A 161 7.40 9.89 -4.58
N VAL A 162 7.78 9.79 -5.84
CA VAL A 162 6.83 9.76 -6.96
C VAL A 162 5.83 8.60 -6.80
N ALA A 163 6.34 7.42 -6.45
CA ALA A 163 5.52 6.24 -6.20
C ALA A 163 4.58 6.44 -5.00
N THR A 164 5.03 7.14 -3.96
CA THR A 164 4.23 7.45 -2.77
C THR A 164 3.02 8.31 -3.13
N VAL A 165 3.23 9.42 -3.85
CA VAL A 165 2.13 10.31 -4.26
C VAL A 165 1.13 9.55 -5.13
N ALA A 166 1.62 8.82 -6.15
CA ALA A 166 0.76 8.04 -7.03
C ALA A 166 -0.05 6.97 -6.28
N ARG A 167 0.56 6.35 -5.26
CA ARG A 167 -0.11 5.36 -4.42
C ARG A 167 -1.23 5.99 -3.60
N GLU A 168 -0.98 7.10 -2.91
CA GLU A 168 -2.00 7.76 -2.10
C GLU A 168 -3.11 8.35 -2.97
N PHE A 169 -2.77 8.88 -4.16
CA PHE A 169 -3.74 9.35 -5.15
C PHE A 169 -4.71 8.24 -5.54
N ARG A 170 -4.19 7.06 -5.89
CA ARG A 170 -5.02 5.89 -6.20
C ARG A 170 -5.83 5.42 -4.99
N GLY A 171 -5.25 5.49 -3.79
CA GLY A 171 -5.92 5.18 -2.53
C GLY A 171 -7.18 6.02 -2.31
N ASP A 172 -7.06 7.34 -2.42
CA ASP A 172 -8.21 8.25 -2.32
C ASP A 172 -9.26 7.97 -3.41
N GLY A 173 -8.82 7.55 -4.61
CA GLY A 173 -9.72 7.12 -5.69
C GLY A 173 -10.50 5.85 -5.36
N HIS A 174 -9.88 4.89 -4.68
CA HIS A 174 -10.58 3.72 -4.17
C HIS A 174 -11.60 4.10 -3.10
N VAL A 175 -11.24 4.98 -2.17
CA VAL A 175 -12.17 5.48 -1.14
C VAL A 175 -13.37 6.16 -1.77
N ALA A 176 -13.17 7.08 -2.72
CA ALA A 176 -14.26 7.75 -3.43
C ALA A 176 -15.19 6.75 -4.14
N SER A 177 -14.63 5.70 -4.75
CA SER A 177 -15.40 4.64 -5.41
C SER A 177 -16.24 3.83 -4.42
N LEU A 178 -15.66 3.46 -3.27
CA LEU A 178 -16.36 2.72 -2.21
C LEU A 178 -17.50 3.54 -1.60
N VAL A 179 -17.25 4.81 -1.31
CA VAL A 179 -18.25 5.75 -0.80
C VAL A 179 -19.40 5.90 -1.79
N THR A 180 -19.10 6.09 -3.08
CA THR A 180 -20.11 6.19 -4.15
C THR A 180 -20.93 4.91 -4.27
N ALA A 181 -20.30 3.74 -4.08
CA ALA A 181 -20.97 2.45 -4.11
C ALA A 181 -21.71 2.10 -2.80
N GLY A 182 -21.61 2.92 -1.76
CA GLY A 182 -22.21 2.65 -0.45
C GLY A 182 -21.61 1.44 0.26
N VAL A 183 -20.35 1.09 -0.02
CA VAL A 183 -19.65 -0.05 0.59
C VAL A 183 -18.91 0.44 1.83
N PRO A 184 -19.31 0.08 3.05
CA PRO A 184 -18.68 0.57 4.27
C PRO A 184 -17.27 -0.01 4.45
N GLY A 185 -16.49 0.59 5.36
CA GLY A 185 -15.07 0.31 5.56
C GLY A 185 -14.71 -1.15 5.85
N ILE A 186 -15.43 -1.78 6.77
CA ILE A 186 -15.20 -3.20 7.12
C ILE A 186 -15.58 -4.13 5.96
N ASP A 187 -16.65 -3.82 5.22
CA ASP A 187 -17.05 -4.60 4.04
C ASP A 187 -16.01 -4.47 2.93
N ALA A 188 -15.44 -3.29 2.73
CA ALA A 188 -14.35 -3.08 1.79
C ALA A 188 -13.11 -3.93 2.13
N LEU A 189 -12.77 -4.04 3.43
CA LEU A 189 -11.69 -4.91 3.91
C LEU A 189 -12.01 -6.39 3.66
N MET A 190 -13.25 -6.81 3.92
CA MET A 190 -13.71 -8.18 3.69
C MET A 190 -13.69 -8.55 2.21
N LEU A 191 -14.10 -7.63 1.32
CA LEU A 191 -14.04 -7.82 -0.12
C LEU A 191 -12.59 -8.00 -0.59
N ASP A 192 -11.65 -7.20 -0.10
CA ASP A 192 -10.22 -7.36 -0.41
C ASP A 192 -9.70 -8.73 0.04
N VAL A 193 -10.01 -9.13 1.27
CA VAL A 193 -9.65 -10.46 1.81
C VAL A 193 -10.25 -11.59 0.97
N ALA A 194 -11.49 -11.44 0.51
CA ALA A 194 -12.18 -12.45 -0.29
C ALA A 194 -11.56 -12.65 -1.69
N THR A 195 -10.83 -11.67 -2.23
CA THR A 195 -10.09 -11.85 -3.49
C THR A 195 -8.95 -12.86 -3.36
N GLY A 196 -8.44 -13.10 -2.13
CA GLY A 196 -7.26 -13.92 -1.89
C GLY A 196 -5.94 -13.31 -2.37
N ALA A 197 -5.96 -12.11 -2.96
CA ALA A 197 -4.77 -11.41 -3.46
C ALA A 197 -4.17 -10.45 -2.42
N GLY A 198 -4.96 -10.05 -1.41
CA GLY A 198 -4.58 -9.11 -0.35
C GLY A 198 -4.17 -9.78 0.96
N PHE A 199 -4.68 -9.25 2.07
CA PHE A 199 -4.35 -9.72 3.41
C PHE A 199 -4.96 -11.11 3.72
N ARG A 200 -4.27 -11.87 4.58
CA ARG A 200 -4.91 -13.02 5.26
C ARG A 200 -5.97 -12.50 6.24
N PRO A 201 -7.14 -13.15 6.38
CA PRO A 201 -8.25 -12.65 7.19
C PRO A 201 -7.84 -12.21 8.61
N ARG A 202 -7.12 -13.06 9.35
CA ARG A 202 -6.70 -12.75 10.72
C ARG A 202 -5.68 -11.60 10.79
N ALA A 203 -4.84 -11.44 9.78
CA ALA A 203 -3.90 -10.33 9.71
C ALA A 203 -4.63 -9.01 9.39
N ALA A 204 -5.57 -9.04 8.43
CA ALA A 204 -6.43 -7.90 8.12
C ALA A 204 -7.19 -7.41 9.36
N GLN A 205 -7.89 -8.31 10.04
CA GLN A 205 -8.64 -7.99 11.23
C GLN A 205 -7.78 -7.33 12.31
N LYS A 206 -6.66 -7.97 12.69
CA LYS A 206 -5.79 -7.47 13.76
C LYS A 206 -5.13 -6.14 13.41
N THR A 207 -4.60 -6.00 12.20
CA THR A 207 -3.87 -4.78 11.80
C THR A 207 -4.78 -3.59 11.55
N ARG A 208 -6.09 -3.82 11.36
CA ARG A 208 -7.11 -2.78 11.20
C ARG A 208 -7.94 -2.51 12.45
N GLY A 209 -7.68 -3.26 13.52
CA GLY A 209 -8.26 -3.01 14.84
C GLY A 209 -9.73 -3.39 14.98
N TYR A 210 -10.21 -4.36 14.19
CA TYR A 210 -11.56 -4.88 14.34
C TYR A 210 -11.60 -6.00 15.38
N THR A 211 -12.60 -5.95 16.26
CA THR A 211 -12.93 -7.02 17.20
C THR A 211 -13.42 -8.27 16.48
N ASP A 212 -13.49 -9.41 17.19
CA ASP A 212 -14.06 -10.64 16.64
C ASP A 212 -15.56 -10.48 16.34
N GLU A 213 -16.28 -9.71 17.14
CA GLU A 213 -17.70 -9.43 16.93
C GLU A 213 -17.94 -8.57 15.69
N GLU A 214 -17.24 -7.44 15.54
CA GLU A 214 -17.33 -6.59 14.34
C GLU A 214 -16.97 -7.39 13.08
N TRP A 215 -15.95 -8.23 13.16
CA TRP A 215 -15.52 -9.06 12.04
C TRP A 215 -16.56 -10.11 11.64
N GLN A 216 -17.22 -10.76 12.60
CA GLN A 216 -18.23 -11.78 12.32
C GLN A 216 -19.57 -11.21 11.86
N THR A 217 -19.90 -9.99 12.31
CA THR A 217 -21.15 -9.30 11.98
C THR A 217 -21.07 -8.45 10.71
N ALA A 218 -19.85 -8.21 10.20
CA ALA A 218 -19.62 -7.56 8.92
C ALA A 218 -20.40 -8.27 7.80
N PRO A 219 -21.29 -7.56 7.07
CA PRO A 219 -21.97 -8.11 5.92
C PRO A 219 -20.98 -8.72 4.92
N SER A 220 -21.20 -9.98 4.54
CA SER A 220 -20.45 -10.62 3.46
C SER A 220 -20.88 -10.14 2.05
N SER A 221 -21.86 -9.23 1.97
CA SER A 221 -22.43 -8.74 0.71
C SER A 221 -23.09 -7.36 0.89
N PRO A 222 -23.01 -6.45 -0.11
CA PRO A 222 -23.65 -5.14 -0.04
C PRO A 222 -25.17 -5.24 0.21
N ARG A 223 -25.68 -4.46 1.17
CA ARG A 223 -27.12 -4.41 1.46
C ARG A 223 -27.89 -3.80 0.26
N ARG A 224 -28.88 -4.55 -0.23
CA ARG A 224 -29.95 -4.27 -1.21
C ARG A 224 -29.91 -2.91 -1.93
N GLY A 225 -29.77 -2.96 -3.26
CA GLY A 225 -29.97 -1.84 -4.19
C GLY A 225 -29.17 -1.95 -5.48
N LEU A 226 -28.10 -2.74 -5.46
CA LEU A 226 -27.26 -3.01 -6.63
C LEU A 226 -27.80 -4.24 -7.36
N SER A 227 -28.29 -4.04 -8.59
CA SER A 227 -28.49 -5.07 -9.63
C SER A 227 -27.37 -6.12 -9.56
N PRO A 228 -27.62 -7.44 -9.80
CA PRO A 228 -26.67 -8.52 -9.56
C PRO A 228 -25.27 -8.08 -9.89
N TRP A 229 -24.48 -7.86 -8.83
CA TRP A 229 -23.12 -7.39 -8.89
C TRP A 229 -22.37 -8.34 -9.83
N ARG A 230 -22.21 -7.90 -11.08
CA ARG A 230 -21.27 -8.51 -12.00
C ARG A 230 -19.90 -8.08 -11.47
N PRO A 231 -18.97 -9.02 -11.26
CA PRO A 231 -17.68 -8.71 -10.68
C PRO A 231 -16.84 -7.91 -11.70
N THR A 232 -17.07 -6.61 -11.81
CA THR A 232 -16.15 -5.70 -12.51
C THR A 232 -15.02 -5.27 -11.59
N ILE A 233 -15.05 -5.65 -10.30
CA ILE A 233 -13.85 -5.66 -9.46
C ILE A 233 -12.89 -6.77 -9.89
N ALA A 234 -13.34 -7.92 -10.41
CA ALA A 234 -12.41 -8.87 -11.05
C ALA A 234 -11.78 -8.33 -12.35
N ALA A 235 -12.36 -7.25 -12.92
CA ALA A 235 -11.74 -6.50 -14.00
C ALA A 235 -10.77 -5.41 -13.48
N LEU A 236 -10.69 -5.13 -12.18
CA LEU A 236 -9.78 -4.16 -11.53
C LEU A 236 -8.82 -4.80 -10.49
N THR A 237 -9.06 -6.05 -10.09
CA THR A 237 -8.19 -6.92 -9.31
C THR A 237 -8.08 -8.25 -10.06
N CYS A 238 -6.84 -8.61 -10.39
CA CYS A 238 -6.41 -9.77 -11.16
C CYS A 238 -7.25 -11.06 -10.93
N PRO A 239 -7.75 -11.73 -11.99
CA PRO A 239 -7.83 -13.18 -11.97
C PRO A 239 -6.40 -13.71 -12.14
N SER A 240 -5.85 -14.29 -11.09
CA SER A 240 -4.57 -14.99 -11.12
C SER A 240 -4.49 -15.94 -12.33
N SER A 241 -3.34 -15.91 -13.01
CA SER A 241 -2.96 -16.88 -14.05
C SER A 241 -3.31 -18.32 -13.67
N PRO A 242 -3.67 -19.19 -14.63
CA PRO A 242 -4.01 -20.57 -14.33
C PRO A 242 -2.83 -21.28 -13.66
N ARG A 243 -3.11 -21.89 -12.50
CA ARG A 243 -2.19 -22.77 -11.79
C ARG A 243 -1.68 -23.83 -12.77
N ARG A 244 -0.36 -23.98 -12.90
CA ARG A 244 0.21 -25.21 -13.45
C ARG A 244 -0.09 -26.31 -12.45
N ASP A 245 -0.95 -27.22 -12.86
CA ASP A 245 -1.25 -28.47 -12.17
C ASP A 245 0.03 -29.31 -12.15
N VAL A 246 0.69 -29.36 -10.99
CA VAL A 246 1.75 -30.35 -10.71
C VAL A 246 1.08 -31.50 -10.00
N SER A 247 0.33 -32.30 -10.76
CA SER A 247 -0.06 -33.64 -10.35
C SER A 247 -0.20 -34.54 -11.57
N SER A 248 0.87 -35.28 -11.87
CA SER A 248 0.86 -36.64 -12.45
C SER A 248 2.18 -36.94 -13.17
N ARG A 249 3.09 -37.66 -12.50
CA ARG A 249 4.00 -38.62 -13.14
C ARG A 249 4.59 -39.54 -12.07
N SER A 250 3.73 -40.38 -11.48
CA SER A 250 4.14 -41.65 -10.90
C SER A 250 3.66 -42.77 -11.82
N ARG A 251 4.51 -43.22 -12.73
CA ARG A 251 4.42 -44.55 -13.34
C ARG A 251 5.82 -45.16 -13.41
N SER A 252 6.05 -46.04 -12.45
CA SER A 252 6.73 -47.33 -12.55
C SER A 252 7.40 -47.66 -13.90
N SER A 253 8.70 -47.93 -13.85
CA SER A 253 9.31 -49.02 -14.60
C SER A 253 10.53 -49.55 -13.86
N SER A 254 10.31 -50.68 -13.20
CA SER A 254 11.30 -51.66 -12.80
C SER A 254 12.09 -52.17 -14.01
N SER A 255 13.41 -52.30 -13.90
CA SER A 255 14.13 -53.59 -14.10
C SER A 255 15.65 -53.45 -13.84
N PRO A 256 16.32 -54.52 -13.41
CA PRO A 256 17.69 -54.51 -12.91
C PRO A 256 18.70 -54.95 -13.98
N THR A 257 19.97 -54.53 -13.89
CA THR A 257 21.17 -55.39 -13.80
C THR A 257 22.46 -54.56 -13.85
N ALA A 258 23.36 -54.85 -12.93
CA ALA A 258 24.81 -54.71 -13.08
C ALA A 258 25.36 -56.15 -13.30
N PRO A 259 26.56 -56.38 -13.85
CA PRO A 259 27.83 -55.78 -13.42
C PRO A 259 28.48 -54.84 -14.44
#